data_AF-A0A9W9BQ49-F1
#
_entry.id   AF-A0A9W9BQ49-F1
#
_cell.length_a   1.000
_cell.length_b   1.000
_cell.length_c   1.000
_cell.angle_alpha   90.00
_cell.angle_beta   90.00
_cell.angle_gamma   90.00
#
_symmetry.space_group_name_H-M   'P 1'
#
loop_
_entity.id
_entity.type
_entity.pdbx_description
1 polymer ?
#
loop_
_entity_poly.entity_id
_entity_poly.type
_entity_poly.pdbx_seq_one_letter_code
_entity_poly.pdbx_strand_id
1 'polypeptide(L)'
;MDAMTVLKDAVDQVQERRRRGFGSAVITDSIAIPTELAKTWVENYFEHMPACMFLGLFERRVIQMIPDIIDLPHIHVDPVILVIYYTIMYHGCSLKASNISSAVGIDYMNASYLGCLRAIPLWEREASGSITDLLAAICVTRVAAEFFDYDLAWRMFKHACEFCQALNLHNLDGDDADATFLGDKCDDERRGFWEVIQIDLFFRLVLNTPPAITNNPWKVNLPWLDAGSGPPLQGIQSTAFLASSRVSLVIARFFAMLDDPENTTKSDIMAKTEDLCLEMQQIFGQLNEWMADAPEKEQDMWVVVDVLFTGYTSIIYMFRKMSLLDSTSPRPPTTDLDIPESPIVEDACRHIINLLSQLLVFYPYVETMTTLFGAYRCFVAYAYLANSILQTDDPQSYMKDAESLERLGNQSALLARGQKDIVPLVRAMQSINEEIRKKIGKQP
;
A
#
# COMPACT_ATOMS: atom_id res chain seq x y z
N MET A 1 8.82 19.68 -20.65
CA MET A 1 7.65 19.03 -20.03
C MET A 1 8.13 18.45 -18.71
N ASP A 2 7.35 18.62 -17.65
CA ASP A 2 7.62 18.00 -16.35
C ASP A 2 6.68 16.80 -16.16
N ALA A 3 7.25 15.59 -16.19
CA ALA A 3 6.51 14.34 -16.07
C ALA A 3 5.85 14.19 -14.70
N MET A 4 6.44 14.76 -13.64
CA MET A 4 5.90 14.67 -12.29
C MET A 4 4.61 15.47 -12.15
N THR A 5 4.59 16.72 -12.59
CA THR A 5 3.36 17.53 -12.65
C THR A 5 2.28 16.81 -13.47
N VAL A 6 2.63 16.30 -14.65
CA VAL A 6 1.66 15.65 -15.56
C VAL A 6 1.02 14.41 -14.93
N LEU A 7 1.82 13.53 -14.29
CA LEU A 7 1.28 12.34 -13.64
C LEU A 7 0.53 12.64 -12.35
N LYS A 8 0.99 13.63 -11.57
CA LYS A 8 0.28 14.08 -10.37
C LYS A 8 -1.11 14.62 -10.71
N ASP A 9 -1.20 15.50 -11.69
CA ASP A 9 -2.47 16.05 -12.17
C ASP A 9 -3.40 14.94 -12.70
N ALA A 10 -2.83 13.90 -13.31
CA ALA A 10 -3.59 12.75 -13.78
C ALA A 10 -4.15 11.92 -12.63
N VAL A 11 -3.36 11.66 -11.59
CA VAL A 11 -3.80 10.98 -10.36
C VAL A 11 -4.89 11.78 -9.65
N ASP A 12 -4.73 13.10 -9.54
CA ASP A 12 -5.75 13.97 -8.92
C ASP A 12 -7.09 13.92 -9.68
N GLN A 13 -7.03 13.80 -11.01
CA GLN A 13 -8.22 13.55 -11.82
C GLN A 13 -8.83 12.17 -11.58
N VAL A 14 -8.04 11.12 -11.38
CA VAL A 14 -8.55 9.78 -11.02
C VAL A 14 -9.28 9.86 -9.69
N GLN A 15 -8.67 10.47 -8.68
CA GLN A 15 -9.25 10.67 -7.34
C GLN A 15 -10.59 11.39 -7.42
N GLU A 16 -10.63 12.53 -8.11
CA GLU A 16 -11.85 13.32 -8.20
C GLU A 16 -12.96 12.59 -8.97
N ARG A 17 -12.62 11.83 -10.01
CA ARG A 17 -13.60 11.00 -10.75
C ARG A 17 -14.18 9.91 -9.87
N ARG A 18 -13.34 9.19 -9.13
CA ARG A 18 -13.77 8.12 -8.22
C ARG A 18 -14.63 8.69 -7.10
N ARG A 19 -14.18 9.76 -6.45
CA ARG A 19 -14.93 10.46 -5.39
C ARG A 19 -16.33 10.88 -5.86
N ARG A 20 -16.45 11.47 -7.06
CA ARG A 20 -17.75 11.83 -7.63
C ARG A 20 -18.61 10.62 -7.97
N GLY A 21 -18.02 9.60 -8.59
CA GLY A 21 -18.73 8.37 -8.98
C GLY A 21 -19.32 7.64 -7.78
N PHE A 22 -18.50 7.39 -6.76
CA PHE A 22 -18.94 6.72 -5.54
C PHE A 22 -19.85 7.61 -4.69
N GLY A 23 -19.62 8.93 -4.64
CA GLY A 23 -20.50 9.85 -3.92
C GLY A 23 -21.97 9.78 -4.35
N SER A 24 -22.25 9.61 -5.64
CA SER A 24 -23.63 9.35 -6.11
C SER A 24 -24.04 7.90 -5.92
N ALA A 25 -23.17 6.94 -6.28
CA ALA A 25 -23.49 5.52 -6.28
C ALA A 25 -23.83 4.98 -4.89
N VAL A 26 -23.22 5.52 -3.83
CA VAL A 26 -23.49 5.15 -2.43
C VAL A 26 -24.98 5.24 -2.10
N ILE A 27 -25.72 6.13 -2.75
CA ILE A 27 -27.17 6.29 -2.54
C ILE A 27 -27.99 5.48 -3.55
N THR A 28 -27.55 5.41 -4.80
CA THR A 28 -28.42 5.01 -5.92
C THR A 28 -28.22 3.59 -6.42
N ASP A 29 -27.02 3.02 -6.30
CA ASP A 29 -26.65 1.85 -7.10
C ASP A 29 -26.90 0.53 -6.35
N SER A 30 -27.33 -0.53 -7.01
CA SER A 30 -27.45 -1.83 -6.33
C SER A 30 -26.08 -2.50 -6.20
N ILE A 31 -25.78 -3.11 -5.04
CA ILE A 31 -24.66 -4.03 -4.91
C ILE A 31 -25.16 -5.41 -5.34
N ALA A 32 -24.96 -5.75 -6.62
CA ALA A 32 -25.44 -7.00 -7.19
C ALA A 32 -24.25 -7.97 -7.38
N ILE A 33 -23.92 -8.70 -6.31
CA ILE A 33 -22.89 -9.75 -6.34
C ILE A 33 -23.58 -11.11 -6.21
N PRO A 34 -23.47 -12.02 -7.21
CA PRO A 34 -24.06 -13.35 -7.11
C PRO A 34 -23.52 -14.14 -5.90
N THR A 35 -24.42 -14.74 -5.11
CA THR A 35 -24.08 -15.50 -3.89
C THR A 35 -23.00 -16.55 -4.11
N GLU A 36 -23.08 -17.33 -5.20
CA GLU A 36 -22.11 -18.39 -5.47
C GLU A 36 -20.72 -17.82 -5.81
N LEU A 37 -20.65 -16.68 -6.51
CA LEU A 37 -19.37 -15.99 -6.74
C LEU A 37 -18.80 -15.46 -5.43
N ALA A 38 -19.66 -14.87 -4.59
CA ALA A 38 -19.24 -14.36 -3.29
C ALA A 38 -18.67 -15.45 -2.38
N LYS A 39 -19.29 -16.63 -2.35
CA LYS A 39 -18.72 -17.79 -1.63
C LYS A 39 -17.34 -18.15 -2.16
N THR A 40 -17.18 -18.30 -3.47
CA THR A 40 -15.89 -18.62 -4.08
C THR A 40 -14.83 -17.58 -3.75
N TRP A 41 -15.15 -16.28 -3.81
CA TRP A 41 -14.17 -15.23 -3.54
C TRP A 41 -13.80 -15.13 -2.06
N VAL A 42 -14.73 -15.39 -1.14
CA VAL A 42 -14.41 -15.50 0.29
C VAL A 42 -13.44 -16.66 0.53
N GLU A 43 -13.68 -17.83 -0.06
CA GLU A 43 -12.76 -18.98 0.07
C GLU A 43 -11.38 -18.66 -0.52
N ASN A 44 -11.34 -18.12 -1.74
CA ASN A 44 -10.10 -17.75 -2.42
C ASN A 44 -9.30 -16.70 -1.65
N TYR A 45 -9.98 -15.73 -1.01
CA TYR A 45 -9.33 -14.75 -0.15
C TYR A 45 -8.55 -15.44 0.97
N PHE A 46 -9.21 -16.32 1.73
CA PHE A 46 -8.56 -17.01 2.85
C PHE A 46 -7.51 -18.04 2.41
N GLU A 47 -7.55 -18.51 1.15
CA GLU A 47 -6.56 -19.45 0.61
C GLU A 47 -5.31 -18.74 0.03
N HIS A 48 -5.49 -17.60 -0.62
CA HIS A 48 -4.44 -16.99 -1.45
C HIS A 48 -3.99 -15.60 -1.01
N MET A 49 -4.80 -14.85 -0.28
CA MET A 49 -4.34 -13.56 0.25
C MET A 49 -3.47 -13.80 1.49
N PRO A 50 -2.36 -13.05 1.62
CA PRO A 50 -1.71 -12.93 2.91
C PRO A 50 -2.73 -12.40 3.91
N ALA A 51 -2.98 -13.14 4.99
CA ALA A 51 -3.85 -12.63 6.04
C ALA A 51 -3.24 -11.33 6.58
N CYS A 52 -4.02 -10.23 6.58
CA CYS A 52 -3.72 -9.11 7.49
C CYS A 52 -3.50 -9.72 8.87
N MET A 53 -2.47 -9.30 9.60
CA MET A 53 -1.98 -10.15 10.69
C MET A 53 -3.01 -10.25 11.82
N PHE A 54 -3.87 -9.24 11.96
CA PHE A 54 -5.03 -9.28 12.84
C PHE A 54 -6.18 -10.18 12.37
N LEU A 55 -6.35 -10.46 11.06
CA LEU A 55 -7.44 -11.31 10.57
C LEU A 55 -7.38 -12.73 11.13
N GLY A 56 -6.19 -13.19 11.56
CA GLY A 56 -6.05 -14.43 12.31
C GLY A 56 -6.81 -14.46 13.63
N LEU A 57 -7.14 -13.29 14.20
CA LEU A 57 -7.94 -13.14 15.42
C LEU A 57 -9.45 -13.23 15.15
N PHE A 58 -9.88 -13.22 13.89
CA PHE A 58 -11.28 -13.22 13.50
C PHE A 58 -11.78 -14.62 13.13
N GLU A 59 -12.99 -14.99 13.57
CA GLU A 59 -13.60 -16.26 13.23
C GLU A 59 -14.07 -16.29 11.77
N ARG A 60 -13.27 -16.91 10.90
CA ARG A 60 -13.51 -17.06 9.44
C ARG A 60 -14.95 -17.50 9.11
N ARG A 61 -15.53 -18.40 9.92
CA ARG A 61 -16.89 -18.92 9.68
C ARG A 61 -17.94 -17.83 9.65
N VAL A 62 -17.75 -16.74 10.39
CA VAL A 62 -18.69 -15.60 10.38
C VAL A 62 -18.75 -14.98 8.98
N ILE A 63 -17.61 -14.75 8.32
CA ILE A 63 -17.57 -14.19 6.95
C ILE A 63 -18.12 -15.19 5.93
N GLN A 64 -17.79 -16.48 6.07
CA GLN A 64 -18.24 -17.53 5.14
C GLN A 64 -19.76 -17.66 5.08
N MET A 65 -20.47 -17.33 6.16
CA MET A 65 -21.94 -17.38 6.19
C MET A 65 -22.61 -16.15 5.56
N ILE A 66 -21.91 -15.01 5.46
CA ILE A 66 -22.52 -13.74 5.00
C ILE A 66 -23.18 -13.85 3.61
N PRO A 67 -22.56 -14.45 2.58
CA PRO A 67 -23.19 -14.58 1.27
C PRO A 67 -24.57 -15.24 1.28
N ASP A 68 -24.82 -16.16 2.20
CA ASP A 68 -26.09 -16.90 2.31
C ASP A 68 -27.18 -16.12 3.07
N ILE A 69 -26.79 -15.14 3.89
CA ILE A 69 -27.71 -14.50 4.83
C ILE A 69 -27.92 -13.00 4.58
N ILE A 70 -27.02 -12.33 3.83
CA ILE A 70 -27.02 -10.87 3.66
C ILE A 70 -28.30 -10.33 3.02
N ASP A 71 -28.92 -11.09 2.12
CA ASP A 71 -30.14 -10.70 1.40
C ASP A 71 -31.44 -11.24 2.04
N LEU A 72 -31.35 -11.91 3.19
CA LEU A 72 -32.53 -12.48 3.85
C LEU A 72 -33.34 -11.37 4.55
N PRO A 73 -34.67 -11.23 4.29
CA PRO A 73 -35.50 -10.07 4.72
C PRO A 73 -35.59 -9.77 6.23
N HIS A 74 -35.08 -10.65 7.08
CA HIS A 74 -35.18 -10.57 8.55
C HIS A 74 -33.82 -10.68 9.25
N ILE A 75 -32.73 -10.73 8.49
CA ILE A 75 -31.38 -10.79 9.04
C ILE A 75 -30.73 -9.43 8.84
N HIS A 76 -30.27 -8.86 9.94
CA HIS A 76 -29.46 -7.66 9.93
C HIS A 76 -28.04 -8.06 10.31
N VAL A 77 -27.13 -7.95 9.36
CA VAL A 77 -25.70 -8.17 9.61
C VAL A 77 -25.13 -6.91 10.26
N ASP A 78 -24.32 -7.09 11.29
CA ASP A 78 -23.64 -6.00 11.97
C ASP A 78 -22.82 -5.16 10.96
N PRO A 79 -22.94 -3.82 10.98
CA PRO A 79 -22.19 -2.93 10.08
C PRO A 79 -20.68 -3.19 10.03
N VAL A 80 -20.04 -3.51 11.16
CA VAL A 80 -18.59 -3.77 11.17
C VAL A 80 -18.25 -5.05 10.40
N ILE A 81 -19.13 -6.05 10.48
CA ILE A 81 -18.99 -7.32 9.77
C ILE A 81 -19.23 -7.11 8.27
N LEU A 82 -20.17 -6.25 7.89
CA LEU A 82 -20.37 -5.87 6.50
C LEU A 82 -19.13 -5.19 5.91
N VAL A 83 -18.49 -4.28 6.66
CA VAL A 83 -17.23 -3.65 6.24
C VAL A 83 -16.16 -4.72 5.99
N ILE A 84 -15.90 -5.61 6.96
CA ILE A 84 -14.91 -6.66 6.81
C ILE A 84 -15.25 -7.57 5.62
N TYR A 85 -16.50 -8.03 5.52
CA TYR A 85 -16.98 -8.85 4.41
C TYR A 85 -16.72 -8.20 3.05
N TYR A 86 -17.08 -6.93 2.87
CA TYR A 86 -16.89 -6.26 1.60
C TYR A 86 -15.42 -5.97 1.28
N THR A 87 -14.55 -5.77 2.28
CA THR A 87 -13.09 -5.69 2.05
C THR A 87 -12.49 -7.04 1.63
N ILE A 88 -12.97 -8.14 2.21
CA ILE A 88 -12.60 -9.50 1.80
C ILE A 88 -13.07 -9.77 0.37
N MET A 89 -14.29 -9.36 0.02
CA MET A 89 -14.85 -9.48 -1.33
C MET A 89 -14.05 -8.65 -2.35
N TYR A 90 -13.66 -7.43 -1.98
CA TYR A 90 -12.83 -6.56 -2.81
C TYR A 90 -11.52 -7.25 -3.22
N HIS A 91 -10.77 -7.81 -2.27
CA HIS A 91 -9.54 -8.53 -2.58
C HIS A 91 -9.82 -9.90 -3.23
N GLY A 92 -10.80 -10.63 -2.72
CA GLY A 92 -11.17 -11.98 -3.17
C GLY A 92 -11.51 -12.02 -4.65
N CYS A 93 -12.22 -11.01 -5.18
CA CYS A 93 -12.55 -10.93 -6.61
C CYS A 93 -11.35 -10.58 -7.51
N SER A 94 -10.30 -9.95 -6.96
CA SER A 94 -9.12 -9.49 -7.70
C SER A 94 -8.02 -10.55 -7.86
N LEU A 95 -8.10 -11.65 -7.10
CA LEU A 95 -7.14 -12.76 -7.12
C LEU A 95 -7.12 -13.51 -8.46
N LYS A 96 -5.96 -14.06 -8.82
CA LYS A 96 -5.83 -14.89 -10.02
C LYS A 96 -6.74 -16.12 -9.99
N ALA A 97 -6.90 -16.75 -8.83
CA ALA A 97 -7.81 -17.88 -8.64
C ALA A 97 -9.30 -17.52 -8.90
N SER A 98 -9.65 -16.24 -8.79
CA SER A 98 -11.02 -15.73 -8.98
C SER A 98 -11.27 -15.18 -10.38
N ASN A 99 -10.22 -14.77 -11.09
CA ASN A 99 -10.34 -14.00 -12.34
C ASN A 99 -10.28 -14.92 -13.57
N ILE A 100 -11.37 -15.65 -13.85
CA ILE A 100 -11.50 -16.55 -15.01
C ILE A 100 -11.78 -15.76 -16.31
N SER A 101 -12.29 -14.52 -16.22
CA SER A 101 -12.41 -13.59 -17.34
C SER A 101 -12.25 -12.13 -16.87
N SER A 102 -11.22 -11.44 -17.38
CA SER A 102 -10.82 -10.08 -16.98
C SER A 102 -11.86 -8.96 -17.21
N ALA A 103 -13.00 -9.27 -17.85
CA ALA A 103 -13.96 -8.27 -18.29
C ALA A 103 -14.92 -7.77 -17.19
N VAL A 104 -15.05 -8.47 -16.06
CA VAL A 104 -16.07 -8.14 -15.01
C VAL A 104 -15.46 -7.91 -13.63
N GLY A 105 -14.16 -8.19 -13.42
CA GLY A 105 -13.53 -8.13 -12.10
C GLY A 105 -13.63 -6.76 -11.43
N ILE A 106 -13.36 -5.68 -12.17
CA ILE A 106 -13.37 -4.31 -11.65
C ILE A 106 -14.77 -3.80 -11.31
N ASP A 107 -15.82 -4.29 -11.97
CA ASP A 107 -17.19 -3.95 -11.61
C ASP A 107 -17.55 -4.54 -10.24
N TYR A 108 -17.12 -5.78 -9.96
CA TYR A 108 -17.30 -6.41 -8.65
C TYR A 108 -16.40 -5.80 -7.57
N MET A 109 -15.19 -5.39 -7.95
CA MET A 109 -14.28 -4.65 -7.08
C MET A 109 -14.92 -3.32 -6.65
N ASN A 110 -15.50 -2.58 -7.61
CA ASN A 110 -16.25 -1.34 -7.35
C ASN A 110 -17.50 -1.59 -6.51
N ALA A 111 -18.27 -2.64 -6.79
CA ALA A 111 -19.46 -2.99 -6.01
C ALA A 111 -19.11 -3.37 -4.55
N SER A 112 -17.98 -4.06 -4.35
CA SER A 112 -17.49 -4.41 -3.02
C SER A 112 -17.07 -3.16 -2.25
N TYR A 113 -16.30 -2.26 -2.87
CA TYR A 113 -15.92 -1.00 -2.25
C TYR A 113 -17.12 -0.11 -1.92
N LEU A 114 -18.13 -0.07 -2.79
CA LEU A 114 -19.40 0.58 -2.54
C LEU A 114 -20.10 0.01 -1.30
N GLY A 115 -20.05 -1.31 -1.10
CA GLY A 115 -20.52 -1.99 0.10
C GLY A 115 -19.82 -1.51 1.37
N CYS A 116 -18.49 -1.39 1.34
CA CYS A 116 -17.73 -0.80 2.44
C CYS A 116 -18.21 0.63 2.73
N LEU A 117 -18.28 1.50 1.72
CA LEU A 117 -18.67 2.90 1.88
C LEU A 117 -20.07 3.07 2.48
N ARG A 118 -20.99 2.15 2.18
CA ARG A 118 -22.35 2.15 2.77
C ARG A 118 -22.39 1.73 4.23
N ALA A 119 -21.56 0.76 4.61
CA ALA A 119 -21.55 0.22 5.96
C ALA A 119 -20.81 1.14 6.95
N ILE A 120 -19.79 1.88 6.48
CA ILE A 120 -18.93 2.72 7.32
C ILE A 120 -19.69 3.71 8.21
N PRO A 121 -20.63 4.55 7.73
CA PRO A 121 -21.27 5.56 8.59
C PRO A 121 -22.07 4.96 9.75
N LEU A 122 -22.66 3.78 9.53
CA LEU A 122 -23.42 3.08 10.55
C LEU A 122 -22.49 2.40 11.55
N TRP A 123 -21.43 1.76 11.05
CA TRP A 123 -20.37 1.18 11.87
C TRP A 123 -19.71 2.24 12.77
N GLU A 124 -19.27 3.38 12.23
CA GLU A 124 -18.59 4.43 13.02
C GLU A 124 -19.45 4.95 14.19
N ARG A 125 -20.78 4.94 14.03
CA ARG A 125 -21.71 5.35 15.08
C ARG A 125 -21.85 4.31 16.20
N GLU A 126 -21.64 3.04 15.86
CA GLU A 126 -21.89 1.88 16.72
C GLU A 126 -20.58 1.25 17.24
N ALA A 127 -19.42 1.70 16.72
CA ALA A 127 -18.10 1.20 17.08
C ALA A 127 -17.85 1.29 18.58
N SER A 128 -17.32 0.21 19.14
CA SER A 128 -17.11 0.05 20.58
C SER A 128 -15.64 0.01 20.99
N GLY A 129 -14.73 0.00 20.02
CA GLY A 129 -13.30 -0.16 20.23
C GLY A 129 -12.87 -1.63 20.38
N SER A 130 -13.67 -2.55 19.83
CA SER A 130 -13.38 -3.98 19.83
C SER A 130 -12.25 -4.35 18.85
N ILE A 131 -11.73 -5.58 18.95
CA ILE A 131 -10.82 -6.15 17.94
C ILE A 131 -11.46 -6.15 16.55
N THR A 132 -12.78 -6.33 16.46
CA THR A 132 -13.50 -6.29 15.18
C THR A 132 -13.53 -4.87 14.59
N ASP A 133 -13.64 -3.85 15.44
CA ASP A 133 -13.52 -2.45 15.01
C ASP A 133 -12.10 -2.14 14.51
N LEU A 134 -11.07 -2.62 15.21
CA LEU A 134 -9.67 -2.53 14.77
C LEU A 134 -9.47 -3.18 13.39
N LEU A 135 -9.99 -4.39 13.22
CA LEU A 135 -9.91 -5.12 11.96
C LEU A 135 -10.55 -4.38 10.81
N ALA A 136 -11.80 -3.93 11.00
CA ALA A 136 -12.49 -3.15 9.99
C ALA A 136 -11.69 -1.89 9.63
N ALA A 137 -11.16 -1.16 10.62
CA ALA A 137 -10.38 0.05 10.39
C ALA A 137 -9.12 -0.19 9.56
N ILE A 138 -8.37 -1.26 9.84
CA ILE A 138 -7.18 -1.64 9.06
C ILE A 138 -7.56 -2.07 7.65
N CYS A 139 -8.60 -2.89 7.50
CA CYS A 139 -9.07 -3.33 6.19
C CYS A 139 -9.53 -2.14 5.33
N VAL A 140 -10.31 -1.19 5.88
CA VAL A 140 -10.71 0.01 5.14
C VAL A 140 -9.52 0.89 4.80
N THR A 141 -8.56 1.05 5.72
CA THR A 141 -7.32 1.80 5.46
C THR A 141 -6.64 1.32 4.19
N ARG A 142 -6.47 0.00 4.06
CA ARG A 142 -5.83 -0.61 2.90
C ARG A 142 -6.64 -0.41 1.62
N VAL A 143 -7.90 -0.83 1.59
CA VAL A 143 -8.70 -0.74 0.35
C VAL A 143 -8.91 0.72 -0.09
N ALA A 144 -9.03 1.66 0.85
CA ALA A 144 -9.16 3.08 0.52
C ALA A 144 -7.88 3.63 -0.13
N ALA A 145 -6.69 3.26 0.39
CA ALA A 145 -5.42 3.65 -0.21
C ALA A 145 -5.25 3.08 -1.63
N GLU A 146 -5.59 1.81 -1.82
CA GLU A 146 -5.61 1.16 -3.14
C GLU A 146 -6.60 1.84 -4.10
N PHE A 147 -7.71 2.36 -3.58
CA PHE A 147 -8.69 3.12 -4.37
C PHE A 147 -8.34 4.59 -4.63
N PHE A 148 -7.19 5.07 -4.17
CA PHE A 148 -6.78 6.48 -4.19
C PHE A 148 -7.61 7.40 -3.27
N ASP A 149 -8.39 6.87 -2.33
CA ASP A 149 -9.11 7.64 -1.30
C ASP A 149 -8.24 7.79 -0.04
N TYR A 150 -7.21 8.63 -0.15
CA TYR A 150 -6.23 8.83 0.93
C TYR A 150 -6.82 9.53 2.16
N ASP A 151 -7.87 10.35 1.99
CA ASP A 151 -8.56 11.00 3.10
C ASP A 151 -9.30 9.97 3.94
N LEU A 152 -10.02 9.04 3.29
CA LEU A 152 -10.63 7.90 3.98
C LEU A 152 -9.58 6.99 4.59
N ALA A 153 -8.52 6.66 3.86
CA ALA A 153 -7.46 5.78 4.33
C ALA A 153 -6.83 6.32 5.62
N TRP A 154 -6.46 7.61 5.64
CA TRP A 154 -5.88 8.23 6.82
C TRP A 154 -6.87 8.32 7.99
N ARG A 155 -8.14 8.64 7.72
CA ARG A 155 -9.16 8.69 8.76
C ARG A 155 -9.37 7.33 9.43
N MET A 156 -9.51 6.27 8.64
CA MET A 156 -9.67 4.92 9.16
C MET A 156 -8.43 4.43 9.90
N PHE A 157 -7.25 4.81 9.42
CA PHE A 157 -6.01 4.45 10.11
C PHE A 157 -5.92 5.09 11.50
N LYS A 158 -6.36 6.34 11.66
CA LYS A 158 -6.44 6.95 13.01
C LYS A 158 -7.38 6.18 13.94
N HIS A 159 -8.53 5.72 13.44
CA HIS A 159 -9.41 4.84 14.24
C HIS A 159 -8.72 3.53 14.60
N ALA A 160 -7.97 2.92 13.67
CA ALA A 160 -7.17 1.73 13.99
C ALA A 160 -6.18 2.02 15.12
N CYS A 161 -5.46 3.15 15.10
CA CYS A 161 -4.56 3.53 16.18
C CYS A 161 -5.30 3.75 17.51
N GLU A 162 -6.44 4.43 17.51
CA GLU A 162 -7.29 4.64 18.69
C GLU A 162 -7.74 3.29 19.29
N PHE A 163 -8.17 2.35 18.44
CA PHE A 163 -8.57 1.02 18.87
C PHE A 163 -7.39 0.20 19.39
N CYS A 164 -6.21 0.24 18.74
CA CYS A 164 -4.99 -0.39 19.26
C CYS A 164 -4.62 0.12 20.66
N GLN A 165 -4.80 1.42 20.92
CA GLN A 165 -4.54 2.00 22.22
C GLN A 165 -5.58 1.57 23.26
N ALA A 166 -6.87 1.62 22.90
CA ALA A 166 -7.96 1.20 23.78
C ALA A 166 -7.86 -0.29 24.17
N LEU A 167 -7.37 -1.13 23.26
CA LEU A 167 -7.12 -2.56 23.46
C LEU A 167 -5.77 -2.85 24.14
N ASN A 168 -4.99 -1.82 24.51
CA ASN A 168 -3.67 -1.93 25.13
C ASN A 168 -2.63 -2.73 24.32
N LEU A 169 -2.80 -2.83 22.99
CA LEU A 169 -1.90 -3.58 22.10
C LEU A 169 -0.52 -2.93 21.92
N HIS A 170 -0.37 -1.68 22.33
CA HIS A 170 0.89 -0.94 22.31
C HIS A 170 1.79 -1.25 23.52
N ASN A 171 1.31 -2.02 24.50
CA ASN A 171 2.01 -2.30 25.76
C ASN A 171 1.97 -3.81 26.10
N LEU A 172 1.99 -4.67 25.07
CA LEU A 172 1.91 -6.13 25.23
C LEU A 172 3.06 -6.70 26.08
N ASP A 173 4.24 -6.08 26.03
CA ASP A 173 5.41 -6.46 26.81
C ASP A 173 5.65 -5.52 28.02
N GLY A 174 4.61 -4.76 28.40
CA GLY A 174 4.50 -3.91 29.57
C GLY A 174 4.75 -4.62 30.91
N ASP A 175 5.20 -3.88 31.92
CA ASP A 175 5.26 -4.43 33.30
C ASP A 175 3.84 -4.61 33.87
N ASP A 176 2.87 -3.83 33.37
CA ASP A 176 1.43 -3.93 33.65
C ASP A 176 0.68 -4.85 32.66
N ALA A 177 1.40 -5.64 31.84
CA ALA A 177 0.76 -6.54 30.89
C ALA A 177 -0.05 -7.61 31.62
N ASP A 178 -1.33 -7.74 31.25
CA ASP A 178 -2.23 -8.72 31.85
C ASP A 178 -1.67 -10.14 31.59
N ALA A 179 -1.34 -10.86 32.67
CA ALA A 179 -0.72 -12.18 32.61
C ALA A 179 -1.57 -13.25 31.88
N THR A 180 -2.81 -12.91 31.51
CA THR A 180 -3.75 -13.73 30.76
C THR A 180 -3.37 -13.88 29.27
N PHE A 181 -2.55 -12.97 28.72
CA PHE A 181 -2.09 -12.99 27.31
C PHE A 181 -0.73 -13.67 27.08
N LEU A 182 -0.10 -14.20 28.14
CA LEU A 182 1.22 -14.87 28.08
C LEU A 182 1.12 -16.28 27.45
N GLY A 183 1.04 -16.35 26.12
CA GLY A 183 1.09 -17.59 25.33
C GLY A 183 1.23 -17.30 23.82
N ASP A 184 1.18 -18.33 22.97
CA ASP A 184 1.31 -18.24 21.48
C ASP A 184 0.37 -17.20 20.82
N LYS A 185 -0.72 -16.79 21.49
CA LYS A 185 -1.63 -15.72 21.04
C LYS A 185 -0.96 -14.33 21.01
N CYS A 186 0.09 -14.12 21.79
CA CYS A 186 0.79 -12.85 21.89
C CYS A 186 1.55 -12.53 20.60
N ASP A 187 2.07 -13.53 19.87
CA ASP A 187 2.86 -13.25 18.66
C ASP A 187 2.01 -12.71 17.51
N ASP A 188 0.77 -13.15 17.34
CA ASP A 188 -0.13 -12.57 16.34
C ASP A 188 -0.55 -11.13 16.70
N GLU A 189 -0.74 -10.83 17.98
CA GLU A 189 -1.00 -9.48 18.48
C GLU A 189 0.21 -8.55 18.29
N ARG A 190 1.42 -9.03 18.63
CA ARG A 190 2.69 -8.32 18.39
C ARG A 190 2.88 -8.05 16.91
N ARG A 191 2.70 -9.07 16.06
CA ARG A 191 2.74 -8.95 14.60
C ARG A 191 1.78 -7.86 14.12
N GLY A 192 0.52 -7.93 14.52
CA GLY A 192 -0.47 -6.92 14.15
C GLY A 192 -0.07 -5.52 14.59
N PHE A 193 0.46 -5.33 15.80
CA PHE A 193 0.93 -4.02 16.25
C PHE A 193 2.11 -3.51 15.40
N TRP A 194 3.04 -4.38 15.01
CA TRP A 194 4.12 -4.03 14.08
C TRP A 194 3.61 -3.62 12.69
N GLU A 195 2.52 -4.20 12.20
CA GLU A 195 1.85 -3.77 10.95
C GLU A 195 1.29 -2.34 11.10
N VAL A 196 0.74 -1.99 12.28
CA VAL A 196 0.25 -0.63 12.56
C VAL A 196 1.42 0.37 12.61
N ILE A 197 2.57 0.01 13.20
CA ILE A 197 3.78 0.83 13.14
C ILE A 197 4.23 1.04 11.68
N GLN A 198 4.25 -0.03 10.89
CA GLN A 198 4.64 0.01 9.47
C GLN A 198 3.77 1.00 8.69
N ILE A 199 2.44 0.93 8.85
CA ILE A 199 1.49 1.82 8.16
C ILE A 199 1.66 3.28 8.63
N ASP A 200 1.82 3.53 9.94
CA ASP A 200 2.00 4.89 10.46
C ASP A 200 3.24 5.56 9.85
N LEU A 201 4.37 4.86 9.86
CA LEU A 201 5.62 5.36 9.29
C LEU A 201 5.51 5.60 7.78
N PHE A 202 4.87 4.68 7.05
CA PHE A 202 4.67 4.83 5.61
C PHE A 202 3.76 6.02 5.28
N PHE A 203 2.66 6.21 6.00
CA PHE A 203 1.76 7.36 5.81
C PHE A 203 2.43 8.68 6.19
N ARG A 204 3.21 8.73 7.26
CA ARG A 204 4.02 9.92 7.60
C ARG A 204 4.98 10.30 6.48
N LEU A 205 5.59 9.31 5.81
CA LEU A 205 6.47 9.53 4.66
C LEU A 205 5.68 10.02 3.46
N VAL A 206 4.67 9.25 3.04
CA VAL A 206 4.05 9.35 1.73
C VAL A 206 2.92 10.38 1.68
N LEU A 207 2.10 10.45 2.72
CA LEU A 207 0.98 11.38 2.83
C LEU A 207 1.33 12.64 3.63
N ASN A 208 2.55 12.70 4.17
CA ASN A 208 3.03 13.80 5.01
C ASN A 208 2.11 14.04 6.24
N THR A 209 1.58 12.97 6.81
CA THR A 209 0.73 13.01 8.01
C THR A 209 1.58 13.15 9.28
N PRO A 210 1.02 13.69 10.37
CA PRO A 210 1.63 13.57 11.69
C PRO A 210 1.61 12.11 12.17
N PRO A 211 2.49 11.72 13.11
CA PRO A 211 2.45 10.39 13.71
C PRO A 211 1.13 10.16 14.46
N ALA A 212 0.48 9.02 14.20
CA ALA A 212 -0.73 8.60 14.91
C ALA A 212 -0.43 7.68 16.09
N ILE A 213 0.46 6.69 15.92
CA ILE A 213 0.82 5.73 16.98
C ILE A 213 2.28 5.88 17.43
N THR A 214 3.19 6.18 16.49
CA THR A 214 4.65 6.09 16.71
C THR A 214 5.25 7.21 17.54
N ASN A 215 4.49 8.26 17.85
CA ASN A 215 4.91 9.32 18.76
C ASN A 215 4.65 8.98 20.23
N ASN A 216 3.83 7.96 20.49
CA ASN A 216 3.53 7.50 21.84
C ASN A 216 4.52 6.40 22.24
N PRO A 217 4.89 6.28 23.53
CA PRO A 217 5.67 5.14 24.00
C PRO A 217 4.91 3.84 23.73
N TRP A 218 5.62 2.85 23.20
CA TRP A 218 5.11 1.50 23.01
C TRP A 218 6.15 0.50 23.50
N LYS A 219 5.69 -0.63 24.03
CA LYS A 219 6.51 -1.72 24.54
C LYS A 219 5.98 -3.03 23.97
N VAL A 220 6.47 -3.35 22.78
CA VAL A 220 6.09 -4.54 22.02
C VAL A 220 7.35 -5.11 21.38
N ASN A 221 7.71 -6.34 21.76
CA ASN A 221 8.87 -7.04 21.23
C ASN A 221 8.61 -7.48 19.79
N LEU A 222 9.68 -7.73 19.04
CA LEU A 222 9.55 -8.40 17.75
C LEU A 222 9.07 -9.84 17.97
N PRO A 223 8.04 -10.29 17.24
CA PRO A 223 7.56 -11.67 17.28
C PRO A 223 8.71 -12.67 17.13
N TRP A 224 8.59 -13.82 17.79
CA TRP A 224 9.53 -14.95 17.71
C TRP A 224 10.96 -14.69 18.23
N LEU A 225 11.22 -13.56 18.90
CA LEU A 225 12.52 -13.27 19.54
C LEU A 225 12.57 -13.60 21.04
N ASP A 226 11.51 -14.17 21.61
CA ASP A 226 11.47 -14.55 23.01
C ASP A 226 12.34 -15.80 23.26
N ALA A 227 12.96 -15.89 24.45
CA ALA A 227 13.91 -16.96 24.79
C ALA A 227 13.31 -18.39 24.84
N GLY A 228 12.02 -18.55 24.53
CA GLY A 228 11.30 -19.83 24.48
C GLY A 228 10.53 -20.09 23.18
N SER A 229 10.44 -19.13 22.26
CA SER A 229 9.84 -19.36 20.95
C SER A 229 10.81 -20.18 20.09
N GLY A 230 10.33 -21.32 19.58
CA GLY A 230 11.09 -22.09 18.59
C GLY A 230 11.47 -21.20 17.39
N PRO A 231 12.53 -21.53 16.64
CA PRO A 231 12.91 -20.75 15.47
C PRO A 231 11.69 -20.58 14.55
N PRO A 232 11.54 -19.42 13.88
CA PRO A 232 10.40 -19.19 13.00
C PRO A 232 10.24 -20.36 12.03
N LEU A 233 8.99 -20.70 11.69
CA LEU A 233 8.70 -21.57 10.55
C LEU A 233 9.53 -21.06 9.37
N GLN A 234 10.51 -21.87 8.95
CA GLN A 234 11.39 -21.57 7.82
C GLN A 234 10.50 -21.32 6.60
N GLY A 235 10.38 -20.04 6.22
CA GLY A 235 9.40 -19.64 5.21
C GLY A 235 9.52 -18.18 4.84
N ILE A 236 9.22 -17.89 3.59
CA ILE A 236 9.34 -16.57 2.98
C ILE A 236 8.50 -15.50 3.69
N GLN A 237 7.35 -15.87 4.28
CA GLN A 237 6.50 -14.94 5.04
C GLN A 237 7.19 -14.40 6.29
N SER A 238 7.87 -15.27 7.04
CA SER A 238 8.68 -14.88 8.21
C SER A 238 9.86 -13.98 7.79
N THR A 239 10.53 -14.33 6.70
CA THR A 239 11.62 -13.52 6.13
C THR A 239 11.14 -12.12 5.73
N ALA A 240 10.00 -12.04 5.04
CA ALA A 240 9.43 -10.77 4.62
C ALA A 240 8.95 -9.92 5.80
N PHE A 241 8.35 -10.54 6.84
CA PHE A 241 7.99 -9.81 8.07
C PHE A 241 9.21 -9.21 8.77
N LEU A 242 10.30 -9.98 8.91
CA LEU A 242 11.55 -9.50 9.50
C LEU A 242 12.16 -8.37 8.66
N ALA A 243 12.14 -8.50 7.33
CA ALA A 243 12.59 -7.45 6.43
C ALA A 243 11.76 -6.16 6.58
N SER A 244 10.42 -6.27 6.59
CA SER A 244 9.49 -5.14 6.81
C SER A 244 9.73 -4.44 8.14
N SER A 245 9.91 -5.23 9.21
CA SER A 245 10.20 -4.70 10.54
C SER A 245 11.52 -3.95 10.60
N ARG A 246 12.58 -4.48 9.95
CA ARG A 246 13.87 -3.78 9.84
C ARG A 246 13.76 -2.49 9.04
N VAL A 247 13.04 -2.50 7.92
CA VAL A 247 12.74 -1.29 7.14
C VAL A 247 12.04 -0.24 7.99
N SER A 248 11.06 -0.65 8.79
CA SER A 248 10.33 0.24 9.69
C SER A 248 11.24 0.89 10.72
N LEU A 249 12.18 0.14 11.30
CA LEU A 249 13.17 0.69 12.20
C LEU A 249 14.10 1.70 11.52
N VAL A 250 14.47 1.47 10.26
CA VAL A 250 15.24 2.44 9.47
C VAL A 250 14.44 3.73 9.24
N ILE A 251 13.16 3.63 8.89
CA ILE A 251 12.27 4.79 8.71
C ILE A 251 12.05 5.53 10.04
N ALA A 252 11.91 4.81 11.15
CA ALA A 252 11.80 5.41 12.48
C ALA A 252 13.08 6.18 12.86
N ARG A 253 14.27 5.61 12.58
CA ARG A 253 15.56 6.29 12.76
C ARG A 253 15.67 7.54 11.89
N PHE A 254 15.15 7.50 10.66
CA PHE A 254 15.08 8.67 9.79
C PHE A 254 14.25 9.80 10.43
N PHE A 255 13.05 9.51 10.94
CA PHE A 255 12.25 10.54 11.61
C PHE A 255 12.90 11.04 12.90
N ALA A 256 13.46 10.15 13.73
CA ALA A 256 14.16 10.54 14.95
C ALA A 256 15.36 11.47 14.65
N MET A 257 16.07 11.22 13.53
CA MET A 257 17.12 12.10 13.05
C MET A 257 16.58 13.47 12.62
N LEU A 258 15.40 13.56 12.00
CA LEU A 258 14.81 14.86 11.64
C LEU A 258 14.35 15.67 12.86
N ASP A 259 13.95 14.98 13.92
CA ASP A 259 13.50 15.60 15.17
C ASP A 259 14.67 15.97 16.11
N ASP A 260 15.89 15.51 15.81
CA ASP A 260 17.08 15.70 16.64
C ASP A 260 17.73 17.09 16.43
N PRO A 261 17.78 17.95 17.47
CA PRO A 261 18.31 19.31 17.38
C PRO A 261 19.83 19.37 17.19
N GLU A 262 20.56 18.27 17.39
CA GLU A 262 22.01 18.20 17.14
C GLU A 262 22.33 18.08 15.64
N ASN A 263 21.34 17.76 14.80
CA ASN A 263 21.50 17.74 13.35
C ASN A 263 21.49 19.16 12.78
N THR A 264 22.69 19.74 12.72
CA THR A 264 22.88 21.18 12.46
C THR A 264 22.96 21.57 10.99
N THR A 265 23.31 20.64 10.09
CA THR A 265 23.44 20.96 8.65
C THR A 265 22.66 20.01 7.75
N LYS A 266 22.09 20.57 6.67
CA LYS A 266 21.40 19.79 5.63
C LYS A 266 22.30 18.71 5.03
N SER A 267 23.59 19.00 4.84
CA SER A 267 24.55 18.05 4.27
C SER A 267 24.70 16.81 5.15
N ASP A 268 24.74 16.98 6.47
CA ASP A 268 24.86 15.85 7.41
C ASP A 268 23.59 15.00 7.42
N ILE A 269 22.42 15.65 7.37
CA ILE A 269 21.12 14.96 7.30
C ILE A 269 21.00 14.18 5.98
N MET A 270 21.44 14.76 4.86
CA MET A 270 21.46 14.08 3.57
C MET A 270 22.38 12.85 3.58
N ALA A 271 23.62 12.98 4.07
CA ALA A 271 24.55 11.85 4.16
C ALA A 271 24.00 10.71 5.04
N LYS A 272 23.43 11.04 6.20
CA LYS A 272 22.78 10.05 7.06
C LYS A 272 21.55 9.41 6.39
N THR A 273 20.79 10.18 5.61
CA THR A 273 19.66 9.65 4.83
C THR A 273 20.13 8.66 3.77
N GLU A 274 21.24 8.95 3.08
CA GLU A 274 21.87 8.04 2.13
C GLU A 274 22.29 6.72 2.81
N ASP A 275 22.96 6.79 3.95
CA ASP A 275 23.36 5.61 4.73
C ASP A 275 22.15 4.74 5.11
N LEU A 276 21.07 5.35 5.57
CA LEU A 276 19.82 4.65 5.89
C LEU A 276 19.20 3.97 4.65
N CYS A 277 19.20 4.66 3.50
CA CYS A 277 18.66 4.08 2.26
C CYS A 277 19.51 2.92 1.73
N LEU A 278 20.84 2.99 1.88
CA LEU A 278 21.74 1.89 1.56
C LEU A 278 21.50 0.68 2.48
N GLU A 279 21.24 0.91 3.77
CA GLU A 279 20.83 -0.15 4.71
C GLU A 279 19.54 -0.84 4.24
N MET A 280 18.56 -0.07 3.75
CA MET A 280 17.32 -0.62 3.18
C MET A 280 17.58 -1.47 1.93
N GLN A 281 18.40 -1.01 1.00
CA GLN A 281 18.75 -1.79 -0.21
C GLN A 281 19.44 -3.12 0.14
N GLN A 282 20.26 -3.15 1.18
CA GLN A 282 20.87 -4.41 1.67
C GLN A 282 19.82 -5.39 2.19
N ILE A 283 18.77 -4.91 2.87
CA ILE A 283 17.65 -5.74 3.32
C ILE A 283 16.91 -6.34 2.10
N PHE A 284 16.76 -5.58 1.03
CA PHE A 284 16.02 -6.01 -0.17
C PHE A 284 16.78 -7.04 -1.02
N GLY A 285 18.10 -7.15 -0.89
CA GLY A 285 18.92 -8.05 -1.72
C GLY A 285 18.36 -9.48 -1.82
N GLN A 286 18.13 -10.13 -0.68
CA GLN A 286 17.59 -11.50 -0.64
C GLN A 286 16.16 -11.59 -1.21
N LEU A 287 15.33 -10.57 -0.99
CA LEU A 287 13.95 -10.54 -1.47
C LEU A 287 13.88 -10.34 -2.99
N ASN A 288 14.76 -9.51 -3.55
CA ASN A 288 14.89 -9.31 -4.98
C ASN A 288 15.37 -10.58 -5.70
N GLU A 289 16.36 -11.27 -5.14
CA GLU A 289 16.84 -12.56 -5.66
C GLU A 289 15.69 -13.57 -5.71
N TRP A 290 14.93 -13.68 -4.61
CA TRP A 290 13.77 -14.57 -4.56
C TRP A 290 12.67 -14.20 -5.58
N MET A 291 12.40 -12.90 -5.79
CA MET A 291 11.44 -12.44 -6.79
C MET A 291 11.90 -12.73 -8.23
N ALA A 292 13.22 -12.73 -8.48
CA ALA A 292 13.79 -13.05 -9.78
C ALA A 292 13.61 -14.54 -10.15
N ASP A 293 13.58 -15.43 -9.15
CA ASP A 293 13.39 -16.87 -9.32
C ASP A 293 11.94 -17.29 -9.62
N ALA A 294 11.04 -16.32 -9.89
CA ALA A 294 9.65 -16.51 -10.30
C ALA A 294 8.85 -17.42 -9.34
N PRO A 295 8.39 -16.88 -8.20
CA PRO A 295 7.83 -17.70 -7.12
C PRO A 295 6.53 -18.40 -7.53
N GLU A 296 6.36 -19.64 -7.05
CA GLU A 296 5.22 -20.50 -7.41
C GLU A 296 3.91 -20.11 -6.71
N LYS A 297 3.98 -19.55 -5.49
CA LYS A 297 2.82 -19.23 -4.65
C LYS A 297 2.48 -17.74 -4.71
N GLU A 298 1.24 -17.43 -5.10
CA GLU A 298 0.70 -16.07 -5.18
C GLU A 298 0.76 -15.34 -3.82
N GLN A 299 0.38 -16.02 -2.73
CA GLN A 299 0.44 -15.46 -1.38
C GLN A 299 1.85 -14.96 -1.03
N ASP A 300 2.86 -15.81 -1.23
CA ASP A 300 4.24 -15.49 -0.90
C ASP A 300 4.76 -14.33 -1.76
N MET A 301 4.36 -14.29 -3.04
CA MET A 301 4.71 -13.19 -3.94
C MET A 301 4.17 -11.86 -3.43
N TRP A 302 2.89 -11.81 -3.03
CA TRP A 302 2.28 -10.58 -2.52
C TRP A 302 2.91 -10.07 -1.24
N VAL A 303 3.33 -10.95 -0.31
CA VAL A 303 4.03 -10.54 0.91
C VAL A 303 5.37 -9.88 0.56
N VAL A 304 6.16 -10.48 -0.33
CA VAL A 304 7.48 -9.94 -0.69
C VAL A 304 7.35 -8.62 -1.45
N VAL A 305 6.40 -8.56 -2.38
CA VAL A 305 6.11 -7.37 -3.18
C VAL A 305 5.69 -6.19 -2.31
N ASP A 306 4.87 -6.42 -1.29
CA ASP A 306 4.45 -5.38 -0.35
C ASP A 306 5.65 -4.75 0.37
N VAL A 307 6.60 -5.57 0.83
CA VAL A 307 7.84 -5.10 1.47
C VAL A 307 8.70 -4.30 0.49
N LEU A 308 8.89 -4.80 -0.73
CA LEU A 308 9.74 -4.16 -1.73
C LEU A 308 9.14 -2.81 -2.19
N PHE A 309 7.85 -2.76 -2.51
CA PHE A 309 7.23 -1.50 -2.91
C PHE A 309 7.19 -0.48 -1.77
N THR A 310 6.82 -0.89 -0.56
CA THR A 310 6.83 -0.01 0.62
C THR A 310 8.23 0.53 0.87
N GLY A 311 9.24 -0.35 0.82
CA GLY A 311 10.64 -0.01 1.04
C GLY A 311 11.21 0.94 0.00
N TYR A 312 11.14 0.61 -1.29
CA TYR A 312 11.65 1.48 -2.35
C TYR A 312 10.89 2.80 -2.45
N THR A 313 9.58 2.80 -2.21
CA THR A 313 8.80 4.05 -2.13
C THR A 313 9.27 4.89 -0.94
N SER A 314 9.57 4.28 0.20
CA SER A 314 10.09 5.00 1.36
C SER A 314 11.43 5.67 1.07
N ILE A 315 12.35 5.02 0.33
CA ILE A 315 13.61 5.64 -0.12
C ILE A 315 13.32 6.94 -0.89
N ILE A 316 12.44 6.88 -1.89
CA ILE A 316 12.08 8.04 -2.72
C ILE A 316 11.55 9.19 -1.84
N TYR A 317 10.67 8.89 -0.89
CA TYR A 317 10.02 9.89 -0.04
C TYR A 317 10.92 10.40 1.09
N MET A 318 11.90 9.62 1.55
CA MET A 318 12.93 10.10 2.46
C MET A 318 13.75 11.20 1.78
N PHE A 319 14.24 10.96 0.55
CA PHE A 319 14.94 11.98 -0.24
C PHE A 319 14.08 13.19 -0.55
N ARG A 320 12.81 12.99 -0.92
CA ARG A 320 11.86 14.08 -1.12
C ARG A 320 11.77 14.98 0.11
N LYS A 321 11.60 14.40 1.30
CA LYS A 321 11.55 15.18 2.55
C LYS A 321 12.83 15.98 2.79
N MET A 322 13.99 15.49 2.35
CA MET A 322 15.26 16.20 2.51
C MET A 322 15.36 17.43 1.61
N SER A 323 14.84 17.34 0.38
CA SER A 323 14.76 18.50 -0.52
C SER A 323 13.88 19.61 0.04
N LEU A 324 12.88 19.26 0.86
CA LEU A 324 11.96 20.20 1.46
C LEU A 324 12.52 20.96 2.66
N LEU A 325 13.65 20.52 3.23
CA LEU A 325 14.35 21.25 4.30
C LEU A 325 14.84 22.63 3.85
N ASP A 326 15.05 22.83 2.53
CA ASP A 326 15.45 24.13 1.96
C ASP A 326 14.26 25.07 1.68
N SER A 327 13.03 24.57 1.78
CA SER A 327 11.85 25.34 1.41
C SER A 327 11.49 26.33 2.52
N THR A 328 11.82 27.61 2.30
CA THR A 328 11.28 28.74 3.08
C THR A 328 9.81 29.03 2.74
N SER A 329 9.17 28.18 1.92
CA SER A 329 7.78 28.36 1.52
C SER A 329 6.85 28.15 2.72
N PRO A 330 5.99 29.13 3.06
CA PRO A 330 5.00 29.00 4.13
C PRO A 330 3.88 27.99 3.81
N ARG A 331 3.95 27.31 2.65
CA ARG A 331 3.02 26.25 2.26
C ARG A 331 3.68 24.91 2.58
N PRO A 332 3.02 24.02 3.34
CA PRO A 332 3.49 22.64 3.45
C PRO A 332 3.65 22.10 2.02
N PRO A 333 4.72 21.35 1.70
CA PRO A 333 4.96 20.90 0.34
C PRO A 333 3.94 19.83 -0.03
N THR A 334 2.79 20.28 -0.55
CA THR A 334 1.67 19.44 -0.97
C THR A 334 1.90 18.81 -2.35
N THR A 335 3.03 19.06 -2.98
CA THR A 335 3.32 18.68 -4.37
C THR A 335 4.43 17.65 -4.44
N ASP A 336 4.22 16.55 -5.17
CA ASP A 336 5.16 15.45 -5.39
C ASP A 336 6.38 15.85 -6.26
N LEU A 337 6.64 17.16 -6.40
CA LEU A 337 7.45 17.76 -7.47
C LEU A 337 8.95 17.81 -7.19
N ASP A 338 9.40 17.66 -5.95
CA ASP A 338 10.78 17.97 -5.54
C ASP A 338 11.53 16.74 -4.99
N ILE A 339 11.91 15.81 -5.88
CA ILE A 339 12.80 14.70 -5.54
C ILE A 339 14.20 15.03 -6.11
N PRO A 340 15.26 15.02 -5.29
CA PRO A 340 16.59 15.38 -5.75
C PRO A 340 17.16 14.30 -6.67
N GLU A 341 18.00 14.70 -7.61
CA GLU A 341 18.77 13.75 -8.42
C GLU A 341 19.73 12.97 -7.52
N SER A 342 19.52 11.66 -7.44
CA SER A 342 20.35 10.75 -6.65
C SER A 342 20.41 9.37 -7.30
N PRO A 343 21.60 8.76 -7.40
CA PRO A 343 21.74 7.38 -7.89
C PRO A 343 20.92 6.37 -7.06
N ILE A 344 20.77 6.60 -5.75
CA ILE A 344 19.99 5.73 -4.86
C ILE A 344 18.49 5.82 -5.20
N VAL A 345 17.99 7.02 -5.47
CA VAL A 345 16.59 7.23 -5.87
C VAL A 345 16.35 6.67 -7.27
N GLU A 346 17.28 6.88 -8.20
CA GLU A 346 17.21 6.34 -9.55
C GLU A 346 17.16 4.81 -9.55
N ASP A 347 18.02 4.17 -8.75
CA ASP A 347 18.01 2.72 -8.54
C ASP A 347 16.71 2.21 -7.92
N ALA A 348 16.19 2.89 -6.88
CA ALA A 348 14.90 2.55 -6.28
C ALA A 348 13.75 2.65 -7.29
N CYS A 349 13.75 3.70 -8.13
CA CYS A 349 12.73 3.87 -9.17
C CYS A 349 12.80 2.75 -10.21
N ARG A 350 14.00 2.36 -10.65
CA ARG A 350 14.18 1.22 -11.57
C ARG A 350 13.63 -0.08 -10.98
N HIS A 351 13.92 -0.36 -9.70
CA HIS A 351 13.38 -1.53 -9.02
C HIS A 351 11.84 -1.52 -8.99
N ILE A 352 11.22 -0.38 -8.66
CA ILE A 352 9.76 -0.23 -8.69
C ILE A 352 9.20 -0.49 -10.09
N ILE A 353 9.77 0.10 -11.14
CA ILE A 353 9.29 -0.09 -12.52
C ILE A 353 9.45 -1.54 -13.00
N ASN A 354 10.55 -2.20 -12.62
CA ASN A 354 10.78 -3.61 -12.95
C ASN A 354 9.79 -4.52 -12.23
N LEU A 355 9.60 -4.36 -10.92
CA LEU A 355 8.64 -5.12 -10.12
C LEU A 355 7.21 -4.92 -10.63
N LEU A 356 6.82 -3.67 -10.89
CA LEU A 356 5.52 -3.32 -11.45
C LEU A 356 5.29 -3.99 -12.81
N SER A 357 6.29 -3.94 -13.70
CA SER A 357 6.20 -4.61 -15.01
C SER A 357 6.04 -6.13 -14.86
N GLN A 358 6.82 -6.75 -13.98
CA GLN A 358 6.75 -8.20 -13.72
C GLN A 358 5.38 -8.61 -13.17
N LEU A 359 4.83 -7.85 -12.21
CA LEU A 359 3.53 -8.15 -11.62
C LEU A 359 2.38 -7.99 -12.59
N LEU A 360 2.40 -6.98 -13.45
CA LEU A 360 1.36 -6.83 -14.47
C LEU A 360 1.43 -7.94 -15.53
N VAL A 361 2.56 -8.66 -15.66
CA VAL A 361 2.65 -9.87 -16.48
C VAL A 361 2.01 -11.06 -15.77
N PHE A 362 2.25 -11.24 -14.47
CA PHE A 362 1.65 -12.32 -13.68
C PHE A 362 0.14 -12.13 -13.44
N TYR A 363 -0.26 -10.88 -13.21
CA TYR A 363 -1.62 -10.45 -12.90
C TYR A 363 -1.99 -9.29 -13.84
N PRO A 364 -2.34 -9.59 -15.10
CA PRO A 364 -2.68 -8.59 -16.11
C PRO A 364 -4.10 -8.05 -15.88
N TYR A 365 -4.31 -7.44 -14.73
CA TYR A 365 -5.59 -6.97 -14.21
C TYR A 365 -5.52 -5.47 -13.94
N VAL A 366 -6.61 -4.77 -14.22
CA VAL A 366 -6.70 -3.32 -13.96
C VAL A 366 -6.74 -3.03 -12.47
N GLU A 367 -7.24 -3.98 -11.69
CA GLU A 367 -7.28 -4.05 -10.24
C GLU A 367 -5.86 -4.03 -9.68
N THR A 368 -4.98 -4.91 -10.16
CA THR A 368 -3.55 -4.93 -9.81
C THR A 368 -2.90 -3.58 -10.10
N MET A 369 -3.15 -3.01 -11.29
CA MET A 369 -2.62 -1.69 -11.61
C MET A 369 -3.13 -0.61 -10.66
N THR A 370 -4.43 -0.61 -10.36
CA THR A 370 -5.07 0.34 -9.45
C THR A 370 -4.45 0.28 -8.06
N THR A 371 -4.31 -0.93 -7.49
CA THR A 371 -3.65 -1.16 -6.20
C THR A 371 -2.23 -0.63 -6.19
N LEU A 372 -1.42 -0.94 -7.21
CA LEU A 372 -0.01 -0.56 -7.25
C LEU A 372 0.20 0.95 -7.38
N PHE A 373 -0.58 1.61 -8.25
CA PHE A 373 -0.51 3.06 -8.42
C PHE A 373 -1.17 3.83 -7.26
N GLY A 374 -2.20 3.25 -6.63
CA GLY A 374 -2.92 3.85 -5.50
C GLY A 374 -2.13 3.76 -4.20
N ALA A 375 -1.86 2.55 -3.72
CA ALA A 375 -1.26 2.32 -2.41
C ALA A 375 0.24 2.70 -2.37
N TYR A 376 1.02 2.28 -3.38
CA TYR A 376 2.47 2.51 -3.40
C TYR A 376 2.90 3.70 -4.25
N ARG A 377 1.95 4.39 -4.90
CA ARG A 377 2.22 5.61 -5.68
C ARG A 377 3.31 5.42 -6.73
N CYS A 378 3.31 4.27 -7.42
CA CYS A 378 4.31 3.93 -8.45
C CYS A 378 4.43 4.97 -9.59
N PHE A 379 3.45 5.85 -9.78
CA PHE A 379 3.54 6.98 -10.72
C PHE A 379 4.71 7.92 -10.40
N VAL A 380 5.15 8.00 -9.15
CA VAL A 380 6.30 8.83 -8.74
C VAL A 380 7.60 8.27 -9.31
N ALA A 381 7.81 6.95 -9.22
CA ALA A 381 8.98 6.31 -9.81
C ALA A 381 9.00 6.45 -11.34
N TYR A 382 7.82 6.32 -11.96
CA TYR A 382 7.66 6.54 -13.40
C TYR A 382 8.05 7.97 -13.79
N ALA A 383 7.49 8.95 -13.09
CA ALA A 383 7.73 10.36 -13.33
C ALA A 383 9.20 10.74 -13.14
N TYR A 384 9.83 10.21 -12.09
CA TYR A 384 11.25 10.47 -11.79
C TYR A 384 12.13 10.02 -12.96
N LEU A 385 12.04 8.75 -13.39
CA LEU A 385 12.84 8.25 -14.52
C LEU A 385 12.54 8.99 -15.82
N ALA A 386 11.26 9.31 -16.07
CA ALA A 386 10.87 10.09 -17.24
C ALA A 386 11.51 11.48 -17.23
N ASN A 387 11.54 12.16 -16.08
CA ASN A 387 12.20 13.46 -15.94
C ASN A 387 13.71 13.34 -16.15
N SER A 388 14.37 12.33 -15.58
CA SER A 388 15.80 12.08 -15.83
C SER A 388 16.10 11.96 -17.32
N ILE A 389 15.29 11.20 -18.07
CA ILE A 389 15.44 11.03 -19.53
C ILE A 389 15.21 12.34 -20.30
N LEU A 390 14.17 13.10 -19.92
CA LEU A 390 13.78 14.32 -20.64
C LEU A 390 14.76 15.48 -20.39
N GLN A 391 15.35 15.53 -19.19
CA GLN A 391 16.26 16.59 -18.76
C GLN A 391 17.72 16.31 -19.13
N THR A 392 18.14 15.06 -19.30
CA THR A 392 19.52 14.74 -19.68
C THR A 392 19.91 15.28 -21.07
N ASP A 393 21.20 15.59 -21.20
CA ASP A 393 21.86 15.93 -22.47
C ASP A 393 22.22 14.69 -23.31
N ASP A 394 22.33 13.52 -22.67
CA ASP A 394 22.57 12.23 -23.32
C ASP A 394 21.44 11.22 -23.05
N PRO A 395 20.30 11.34 -23.76
CA PRO A 395 19.16 10.42 -23.61
C PRO A 395 19.48 8.97 -23.97
N GLN A 396 20.54 8.72 -24.75
CA GLN A 396 20.91 7.36 -25.18
C GLN A 396 21.42 6.52 -24.00
N SER A 397 22.08 7.16 -23.02
CA SER A 397 22.48 6.50 -21.79
C SER A 397 21.31 5.91 -20.97
N TYR A 398 20.09 6.42 -21.18
CA TYR A 398 18.86 5.99 -20.51
C TYR A 398 17.94 5.14 -21.39
N MET A 399 18.42 4.56 -22.50
CA MET A 399 17.59 3.75 -23.41
C MET A 399 16.81 2.63 -22.71
N LYS A 400 17.42 1.91 -21.78
CA LYS A 400 16.77 0.81 -21.04
C LYS A 400 15.61 1.31 -20.18
N ASP A 401 15.76 2.49 -19.58
CA ASP A 401 14.71 3.10 -18.77
C ASP A 401 13.56 3.55 -19.68
N ALA A 402 13.87 4.17 -20.83
CA ALA A 402 12.86 4.55 -21.83
C ALA A 402 12.07 3.33 -22.35
N GLU A 403 12.74 2.22 -22.66
CA GLU A 403 12.09 0.97 -23.08
C GLU A 403 11.18 0.40 -21.98
N SER A 404 11.64 0.45 -20.73
CA SER A 404 10.88 -0.05 -19.58
C SER A 404 9.62 0.78 -19.32
N LEU A 405 9.72 2.12 -19.40
CA LEU A 405 8.58 3.03 -19.28
C LEU A 405 7.61 2.88 -20.47
N GLU A 406 8.12 2.70 -21.68
CA GLU A 406 7.28 2.46 -22.86
C GLU A 406 6.50 1.16 -22.75
N ARG A 407 7.17 0.06 -22.38
CA ARG A 407 6.52 -1.23 -22.15
C ARG A 407 5.42 -1.13 -21.10
N LEU A 408 5.73 -0.52 -19.95
CA LEU A 408 4.78 -0.34 -18.87
C LEU A 408 3.58 0.52 -19.31
N GLY A 409 3.82 1.67 -19.95
CA GLY A 409 2.75 2.53 -20.45
C GLY A 409 1.84 1.84 -21.47
N ASN A 410 2.41 1.04 -22.37
CA ASN A 410 1.64 0.25 -23.33
C ASN A 410 0.80 -0.83 -22.64
N GLN A 411 1.37 -1.54 -21.67
CA GLN A 411 0.67 -2.56 -20.91
C GLN A 411 -0.48 -1.95 -20.09
N SER A 412 -0.23 -0.86 -19.36
CA SER A 412 -1.27 -0.11 -18.64
C SER A 412 -2.39 0.35 -19.56
N ALA A 413 -2.07 0.78 -20.79
CA ALA A 413 -3.08 1.18 -21.76
C ALA A 413 -3.95 0.03 -22.28
N LEU A 414 -3.38 -1.17 -22.39
CA LEU A 414 -4.14 -2.37 -22.74
C LEU A 414 -5.11 -2.77 -21.62
N LEU A 415 -4.63 -2.74 -20.37
CA LEU A 415 -5.42 -3.12 -19.19
C LEU A 415 -6.54 -2.11 -18.90
N ALA A 416 -6.31 -0.82 -19.13
CA ALA A 416 -7.28 0.23 -18.84
C ALA A 416 -8.43 0.36 -19.86
N ARG A 417 -8.49 -0.50 -20.88
CA ARG A 417 -9.52 -0.43 -21.91
C ARG A 417 -10.91 -0.59 -21.27
N GLY A 418 -11.76 0.42 -21.46
CA GLY A 418 -13.12 0.45 -20.91
C GLY A 418 -13.24 1.10 -19.52
N GLN A 419 -12.12 1.35 -18.82
CA GLN A 419 -12.12 1.83 -17.44
C GLN A 419 -11.93 3.35 -17.36
N LYS A 420 -13.05 4.08 -17.37
CA LYS A 420 -13.09 5.55 -17.55
C LYS A 420 -12.43 6.36 -16.43
N ASP A 421 -12.40 5.81 -15.23
CA ASP A 421 -11.86 6.43 -14.02
C ASP A 421 -10.33 6.54 -14.08
N ILE A 422 -9.64 5.52 -14.58
CA ILE A 422 -8.17 5.46 -14.68
C ILE A 422 -7.58 5.97 -16.00
N VAL A 423 -8.43 6.26 -17.00
CA VAL A 423 -7.99 6.84 -18.29
C VAL A 423 -7.03 8.03 -18.15
N PRO A 424 -7.22 9.00 -17.22
CA PRO A 424 -6.30 10.12 -17.07
C PRO A 424 -4.85 9.69 -16.86
N LEU A 425 -4.62 8.73 -15.95
CA LEU A 425 -3.30 8.22 -15.61
C LEU A 425 -2.60 7.60 -16.83
N VAL A 426 -3.30 6.72 -17.53
CA VAL A 426 -2.76 6.04 -18.72
C VAL A 426 -2.45 7.03 -19.84
N ARG A 427 -3.32 8.01 -20.08
CA ARG A 427 -3.07 9.04 -21.10
C ARG A 427 -1.85 9.89 -20.76
N ALA A 428 -1.66 10.22 -19.49
CA ALA A 428 -0.46 10.92 -19.04
C ALA A 428 0.81 10.10 -19.32
N MET A 429 0.83 8.80 -18.98
CA MET A 429 1.95 7.90 -19.29
C MET A 429 2.24 7.85 -20.79
N GLN A 430 1.20 7.71 -21.63
CA GLN A 430 1.36 7.70 -23.10
C GLN A 430 1.94 9.01 -23.64
N SER A 431 1.44 10.16 -23.16
CA SER A 431 1.94 11.48 -23.53
C SER A 431 3.40 11.66 -23.13
N ILE A 432 3.80 11.15 -21.96
CA ILE A 432 5.18 11.19 -21.50
C ILE A 432 6.08 10.34 -22.42
N ASN A 433 5.65 9.12 -22.75
CA ASN A 433 6.39 8.23 -23.64
C ASN A 433 6.55 8.80 -25.05
N GLU A 434 5.56 9.53 -25.55
CA GLU A 434 5.67 10.26 -26.82
C GLU A 434 6.77 11.32 -26.79
N GLU A 435 6.88 12.10 -25.72
CA GLU A 435 7.93 13.11 -25.58
C GLU A 435 9.32 12.48 -25.35
N ILE A 436 9.40 11.37 -24.61
CA ILE A 436 10.65 10.60 -24.47
C ILE A 436 11.12 10.13 -25.86
N ARG A 437 10.24 9.54 -26.67
CA ARG A 437 10.57 9.13 -28.05
C ARG A 437 11.04 10.30 -28.91
N LYS A 438 10.39 11.47 -28.80
CA LYS A 438 10.82 12.68 -29.49
C LYS A 438 12.21 13.13 -29.03
N LYS A 439 12.51 13.07 -27.73
CA LYS A 439 13.81 13.46 -27.16
C LYS A 439 14.92 12.53 -27.68
N ILE A 440 14.70 11.21 -27.67
CA ILE A 440 15.65 10.20 -28.16
C ILE A 440 15.88 10.33 -29.67
N GLY A 441 14.81 10.55 -30.44
CA GLY A 441 14.87 10.68 -31.90
C GLY A 441 15.36 12.03 -32.44
N LYS A 442 15.61 13.03 -31.57
CA LYS A 442 15.97 14.41 -31.96
C LYS A 442 17.48 14.69 -32.01
N GLN A 443 18.36 13.74 -31.70
CA GLN A 443 19.79 13.95 -31.85
C GLN A 443 20.28 13.54 -33.26
N PRO A 444 21.17 14.36 -33.88
CA PRO A 444 21.60 14.25 -35.27
C PRO A 444 22.45 13.03 -35.61
#